data_AF-A0A4S8S5X4-F1
#
_entry.id   AF-A0A4S8S5X4-F1
#
_cell.length_a   1.000
_cell.length_b   1.000
_cell.length_c   1.000
_cell.angle_alpha   90.00
_cell.angle_beta   90.00
_cell.angle_gamma   90.00
#
_symmetry.space_group_name_H-M   'P 1'
#
loop_
_entity.id
_entity.type
_entity.pdbx_description
1 polymer ?
#
loop_
_entity_poly.entity_id
_entity_poly.type
_entity_poly.pdbx_seq_one_letter_code
_entity_poly.pdbx_strand_id
1 'polypeptide(L)'
;MSSTNKHTLEPEDTLNGAGRYDPNFTSHVISAMGPKTDPRLRKVMTSLIRHVHDFAREVDLTVDEWMAGVDMINRAGQMSNDRRNEGQLLCDVIGLESLVDEITFKQASEAKDAVTQSAILGPFFRHDAPLRQMGETISFDTPADAEVTYMHGVVMDATTRLPVENAEIDIWQASTNGLYEQQDDKQQEHNLRGKFRTGKDGKYGFYCIRPTPYPVPDDGPAGELLDMLDRH
;
A
#
# COMPACT_ATOMS: atom_id res chain seq x y z
N MET A 1 64.19 -16.24 13.78
CA MET A 1 62.92 -16.53 13.07
C MET A 1 61.79 -16.45 14.08
N SER A 2 60.99 -15.39 14.03
CA SER A 2 59.58 -15.45 14.41
C SER A 2 58.93 -14.18 13.87
N SER A 3 58.21 -14.35 12.76
CA SER A 3 57.44 -13.30 12.09
C SER A 3 56.13 -13.11 12.85
N THR A 4 55.86 -11.89 13.31
CA THR A 4 54.50 -11.52 13.75
C THR A 4 53.91 -10.62 12.68
N ASN A 5 52.97 -11.21 11.95
CA ASN A 5 52.19 -10.62 10.87
C ASN A 5 51.28 -9.53 11.47
N LYS A 6 51.59 -8.24 11.23
CA LYS A 6 50.66 -7.15 11.50
C LYS A 6 49.73 -7.04 10.31
N HIS A 7 48.55 -7.63 10.46
CA HIS A 7 47.43 -7.39 9.56
C HIS A 7 46.94 -5.96 9.79
N THR A 8 47.32 -5.05 8.90
CA THR A 8 46.70 -3.73 8.77
C THR A 8 45.29 -3.92 8.23
N LEU A 9 44.30 -3.78 9.10
CA LEU A 9 42.93 -3.53 8.70
C LEU A 9 42.85 -2.06 8.28
N GLU A 10 42.59 -1.79 7.01
CA GLU A 10 42.03 -0.51 6.60
C GLU A 10 40.57 -0.45 7.03
N PRO A 11 40.09 0.72 7.47
CA PRO A 11 38.71 1.08 7.29
C PRO A 11 38.62 2.31 6.39
N GLU A 12 38.37 2.08 5.11
CA GLU A 12 37.42 2.90 4.35
C GLU A 12 36.06 2.77 5.06
N ASP A 13 35.79 3.65 6.03
CA ASP A 13 34.43 3.88 6.56
C ASP A 13 34.34 5.23 7.31
N THR A 14 35.12 6.21 6.87
CA THR A 14 35.04 7.60 7.36
C THR A 14 34.49 8.51 6.27
N LEU A 15 33.23 8.32 5.91
CA LEU A 15 32.48 9.34 5.18
C LEU A 15 31.29 9.84 6.02
N ASN A 16 31.50 11.06 6.51
CA ASN A 16 30.54 12.14 6.77
C ASN A 16 29.58 12.05 7.98
N GLY A 17 29.81 12.94 8.96
CA GLY A 17 28.75 13.28 9.91
C GLY A 17 29.11 14.12 11.14
N ALA A 18 30.38 14.35 11.47
CA ALA A 18 30.72 15.29 12.54
C ALA A 18 30.91 16.70 11.96
N GLY A 19 29.82 17.44 11.73
CA GLY A 19 29.87 18.90 11.53
C GLY A 19 29.13 19.46 10.32
N ARG A 20 27.93 20.01 10.57
CA ARG A 20 27.31 21.12 9.83
C ARG A 20 26.09 21.65 10.61
N TYR A 21 25.28 20.74 11.15
CA TYR A 21 24.09 21.02 11.95
C TYR A 21 24.22 20.43 13.36
N ASP A 22 23.35 20.83 14.30
CA ASP A 22 23.36 20.32 15.68
C ASP A 22 23.18 18.78 15.70
N PRO A 23 24.20 18.02 16.15
CA PRO A 23 24.14 16.57 16.18
C PRO A 23 23.15 16.04 17.24
N ASN A 24 22.74 16.86 18.20
CA ASN A 24 21.86 16.44 19.30
C ASN A 24 20.38 16.76 19.07
N PHE A 25 20.05 17.57 18.06
CA PHE A 25 18.68 18.04 17.82
C PHE A 25 17.66 16.89 17.72
N THR A 26 17.93 15.87 16.89
CA THR A 26 17.05 14.71 16.73
C THR A 26 16.85 13.96 18.04
N SER A 27 17.93 13.75 18.80
CA SER A 27 17.87 13.07 20.09
C SER A 27 17.05 13.85 21.11
N HIS A 28 17.14 15.18 21.12
CA HIS A 28 16.29 16.02 21.96
C HIS A 28 14.81 15.88 21.62
N VAL A 29 14.45 15.90 20.32
CA VAL A 29 13.06 15.72 19.87
C VAL A 29 12.52 14.34 20.24
N ILE A 30 13.30 13.28 20.04
CA ILE A 30 12.91 11.91 20.44
C ILE A 30 12.74 11.82 21.97
N SER A 31 13.62 12.45 22.73
CA SER A 31 13.59 12.43 24.20
C SER A 31 12.43 13.23 24.80
N ALA A 32 11.83 14.15 24.03
CA ALA A 32 10.65 14.90 24.45
C ALA A 32 9.38 14.05 24.56
N MET A 33 9.37 12.82 24.00
CA MET A 33 8.25 11.89 24.17
C MET A 33 8.09 11.46 25.63
N GLY A 34 7.03 11.95 26.30
CA GLY A 34 6.78 11.75 27.72
C GLY A 34 6.62 10.28 28.15
N PRO A 35 6.74 9.95 29.45
CA PRO A 35 6.87 8.57 29.93
C PRO A 35 5.63 7.68 29.71
N LYS A 36 4.47 8.27 29.40
CA LYS A 36 3.21 7.53 29.17
C LYS A 36 2.99 7.10 27.70
N THR A 37 3.89 7.44 26.78
CA THR A 37 3.75 7.02 25.38
C THR A 37 3.76 5.49 25.28
N ASP A 38 2.77 4.94 24.57
CA ASP A 38 2.67 3.51 24.27
C ASP A 38 4.00 2.96 23.70
N PRO A 39 4.48 1.78 24.12
CA PRO A 39 5.76 1.24 23.67
C PRO A 39 5.86 1.04 22.15
N ARG A 40 4.78 0.62 21.49
CA ARG A 40 4.76 0.45 20.03
C ARG A 40 4.79 1.80 19.33
N LEU A 41 3.97 2.75 19.78
CA LEU A 41 3.97 4.12 19.25
C LEU A 41 5.35 4.77 19.40
N ARG A 42 5.98 4.64 20.58
CA ARG A 42 7.34 5.15 20.82
C ARG A 42 8.33 4.56 19.84
N LYS A 43 8.30 3.24 19.61
CA LYS A 43 9.18 2.58 18.64
C LYS A 43 8.99 3.14 17.23
N VAL A 44 7.73 3.31 16.78
CA VAL A 44 7.42 3.84 15.44
C VAL A 44 7.88 5.29 15.31
N MET A 45 7.50 6.16 16.25
CA MET A 45 7.82 7.59 16.19
C MET A 45 9.30 7.88 16.34
N THR A 46 10.03 7.16 17.22
CA THR A 46 11.49 7.25 17.29
C THR A 46 12.13 7.01 15.94
N SER A 47 11.71 5.95 15.22
CA SER A 47 12.25 5.63 13.91
C SER A 47 11.88 6.70 12.87
N LEU A 48 10.60 7.09 12.81
CA LEU A 48 10.12 8.10 11.87
C LEU A 48 10.85 9.43 12.03
N ILE A 49 10.91 9.96 13.25
CA ILE A 49 11.57 11.25 13.55
C ILE A 49 13.04 11.21 13.12
N ARG A 50 13.73 10.10 13.43
CA ARG A 50 15.13 9.92 13.02
C ARG A 50 15.27 9.99 11.51
N HIS A 51 14.55 9.15 10.77
CA HIS A 51 14.69 9.07 9.31
C HIS A 51 14.24 10.35 8.60
N VAL A 52 13.19 11.03 9.06
CA VAL A 52 12.74 12.31 8.49
C VAL A 52 13.78 13.42 8.73
N HIS A 53 14.37 13.50 9.93
CA HIS A 53 15.42 14.47 10.21
C HIS A 53 16.71 14.18 9.44
N ASP A 54 17.03 12.90 9.24
CA ASP A 54 18.21 12.51 8.47
C ASP A 54 18.01 12.83 6.99
N PHE A 55 16.84 12.55 6.41
CA PHE A 55 16.45 13.01 5.06
C PHE A 55 16.59 14.53 4.91
N ALA A 56 16.03 15.30 5.84
CA ALA A 56 16.09 16.76 5.77
C ALA A 56 17.53 17.31 5.78
N ARG A 57 18.43 16.66 6.53
CA ARG A 57 19.86 17.02 6.54
C ARG A 57 20.58 16.56 5.29
N GLU A 58 20.27 15.37 4.79
CA GLU A 58 20.89 14.75 3.62
C GLU A 58 20.75 15.65 2.39
N VAL A 59 19.57 16.25 2.22
CA VAL A 59 19.26 17.10 1.06
C VAL A 59 19.41 18.60 1.33
N ASP A 60 19.92 19.00 2.50
CA ASP A 60 19.95 20.41 2.93
C ASP A 60 18.58 21.12 2.75
N LEU A 61 17.49 20.47 3.18
CA LEU A 61 16.11 20.86 2.88
C LEU A 61 15.81 22.32 3.23
N THR A 62 15.33 23.08 2.25
CA THR A 62 15.00 24.50 2.44
C THR A 62 13.60 24.70 3.00
N VAL A 63 13.32 25.89 3.51
CA VAL A 63 11.98 26.26 3.99
C VAL A 63 10.95 26.22 2.86
N ASP A 64 11.31 26.69 1.66
CA ASP A 64 10.39 26.72 0.52
C ASP A 64 10.05 25.30 0.03
N GLU A 65 11.04 24.41 -0.06
CA GLU A 65 10.81 22.99 -0.40
C GLU A 65 9.98 22.27 0.67
N TRP A 66 10.27 22.51 1.95
CA TRP A 66 9.48 21.96 3.04
C TRP A 66 8.02 22.45 2.99
N MET A 67 7.80 23.75 2.76
CA MET A 67 6.47 24.33 2.64
C MET A 67 5.71 23.77 1.42
N ALA A 68 6.39 23.52 0.30
CA ALA A 68 5.79 22.87 -0.87
C ALA A 68 5.31 21.44 -0.54
N GLY A 69 6.14 20.65 0.17
CA GLY A 69 5.74 19.33 0.65
C GLY A 69 4.57 19.35 1.63
N VAL A 70 4.54 20.33 2.54
CA VAL A 70 3.41 20.54 3.48
C VAL A 70 2.13 20.91 2.73
N ASP A 71 2.21 21.81 1.73
CA ASP A 71 1.06 22.17 0.90
C ASP A 71 0.49 20.96 0.16
N MET A 72 1.35 20.13 -0.44
CA MET A 72 0.95 18.89 -1.10
C MET A 72 0.20 17.94 -0.15
N ILE A 73 0.75 17.69 1.05
CA ILE A 73 0.09 16.83 2.06
C ILE A 73 -1.28 17.41 2.46
N ASN A 74 -1.37 18.72 2.67
CA ASN A 74 -2.62 19.37 3.04
C ASN A 74 -3.68 19.27 1.93
N ARG A 75 -3.29 19.52 0.68
CA ARG A 75 -4.17 19.38 -0.49
C ARG A 75 -4.67 17.95 -0.64
N ALA A 76 -3.80 16.96 -0.45
CA ALA A 76 -4.20 15.55 -0.49
C ALA A 76 -5.22 15.23 0.61
N GLY A 77 -5.00 15.73 1.83
CA GLY A 77 -5.97 15.61 2.92
C GLY A 77 -7.32 16.25 2.59
N GLN A 78 -7.34 17.45 2.00
CA GLN A 78 -8.57 18.17 1.62
C GLN A 78 -9.35 17.50 0.48
N MET A 79 -8.64 16.85 -0.45
CA MET A 79 -9.25 16.15 -1.58
C MET A 79 -9.86 14.79 -1.15
N SER A 80 -9.34 14.22 -0.06
CA SER A 80 -9.75 12.91 0.41
C SER A 80 -11.17 12.92 1.01
N ASN A 81 -11.95 11.89 0.70
CA ASN A 81 -13.31 11.65 1.16
C ASN A 81 -13.63 10.14 1.15
N ASP A 82 -14.87 9.74 1.46
CA ASP A 82 -15.27 8.32 1.55
C ASP A 82 -15.11 7.51 0.24
N ARG A 83 -14.95 8.19 -0.91
CA ARG A 83 -14.79 7.58 -2.25
C ARG A 83 -13.39 7.79 -2.84
N ARG A 84 -12.52 8.58 -2.21
CA ARG A 84 -11.17 8.88 -2.71
C ARG A 84 -10.23 9.15 -1.55
N ASN A 85 -9.08 8.47 -1.50
CA ASN A 85 -8.06 8.72 -0.50
C ASN A 85 -6.75 9.16 -1.18
N GLU A 86 -6.59 10.47 -1.36
CA GLU A 86 -5.43 11.05 -2.04
C GLU A 86 -4.17 10.96 -1.17
N GLY A 87 -4.31 10.96 0.16
CA GLY A 87 -3.19 10.75 1.07
C GLY A 87 -2.59 9.35 0.94
N GLN A 88 -3.44 8.34 0.74
CA GLN A 88 -3.01 6.98 0.42
C GLN A 88 -2.31 6.94 -0.94
N LEU A 89 -2.88 7.57 -1.98
CA LEU A 89 -2.25 7.64 -3.30
C LEU A 89 -0.84 8.27 -3.26
N LEU A 90 -0.61 9.31 -2.46
CA LEU A 90 0.75 9.85 -2.28
C LEU A 90 1.73 8.81 -1.70
N CYS A 91 1.26 7.94 -0.79
CA CYS A 91 2.07 6.86 -0.24
C CYS A 91 2.38 5.80 -1.31
N ASP A 92 1.46 5.55 -2.23
CA ASP A 92 1.61 4.60 -3.33
C ASP A 92 2.67 5.10 -4.32
N VAL A 93 2.64 6.40 -4.65
CA VAL A 93 3.62 7.02 -5.55
C VAL A 93 5.05 6.82 -5.04
N ILE A 94 5.30 6.99 -3.73
CA ILE A 94 6.63 6.77 -3.14
C ILE A 94 6.92 5.30 -2.78
N GLY A 95 5.99 4.38 -3.07
CA GLY A 95 6.15 2.94 -2.85
C GLY A 95 6.01 2.47 -1.39
N LEU A 96 5.50 3.33 -0.49
CA LEU A 96 5.38 3.00 0.93
C LEU A 96 4.32 1.92 1.18
N GLU A 97 3.18 1.98 0.49
CA GLU A 97 2.10 0.99 0.67
C GLU A 97 2.57 -0.42 0.27
N SER A 98 3.24 -0.53 -0.87
CA SER A 98 3.82 -1.81 -1.33
C SER A 98 4.87 -2.36 -0.37
N LEU A 99 5.72 -1.51 0.22
CA LEU A 99 6.71 -1.95 1.21
C LEU A 99 6.03 -2.42 2.50
N VAL A 100 4.98 -1.74 2.96
CA VAL A 100 4.20 -2.18 4.13
C VAL A 100 3.54 -3.53 3.87
N ASP A 101 2.95 -3.72 2.69
CA ASP A 101 2.38 -5.00 2.27
C ASP A 101 3.42 -6.13 2.26
N GLU A 102 4.62 -5.89 1.71
CA GLU A 102 5.71 -6.86 1.73
C GLU A 102 6.12 -7.24 3.17
N ILE A 103 6.22 -6.26 4.08
CA ILE A 103 6.55 -6.51 5.50
C ILE A 103 5.48 -7.38 6.15
N THR A 104 4.20 -7.06 5.93
CA THR A 104 3.07 -7.82 6.46
C THR A 104 3.06 -9.24 5.91
N PHE A 105 3.26 -9.40 4.60
CA PHE A 105 3.39 -10.70 3.97
C PHE A 105 4.56 -11.50 4.56
N LYS A 106 5.75 -10.91 4.68
CA LYS A 106 6.93 -11.60 5.23
C LYS A 106 6.67 -12.10 6.64
N GLN A 107 6.11 -11.26 7.51
CA GLN A 107 5.72 -11.65 8.87
C GLN A 107 4.71 -12.80 8.90
N ALA A 108 3.78 -12.84 7.94
CA ALA A 108 2.84 -13.94 7.81
C ALA A 108 3.51 -15.22 7.23
N SER A 109 4.41 -15.08 6.26
CA SER A 109 5.08 -16.18 5.56
C SER A 109 6.18 -16.86 6.37
N GLU A 110 6.80 -16.16 7.32
CA GLU A 110 7.68 -16.76 8.33
C GLU A 110 6.96 -17.82 9.18
N ALA A 111 5.62 -17.79 9.20
CA ALA A 111 4.79 -18.83 9.77
C ALA A 111 4.68 -20.06 8.83
N LYS A 112 5.81 -20.71 8.51
CA LYS A 112 6.03 -22.07 7.92
C LYS A 112 5.21 -22.56 6.71
N ASP A 113 4.04 -22.02 6.40
CA ASP A 113 3.12 -22.53 5.39
C ASP A 113 2.99 -21.54 4.24
N ALA A 114 3.01 -22.04 3.01
CA ALA A 114 2.87 -21.21 1.81
C ALA A 114 1.46 -20.62 1.75
N VAL A 115 1.36 -19.32 2.01
CA VAL A 115 0.12 -18.52 1.92
C VAL A 115 0.08 -17.75 0.60
N THR A 116 -1.12 -17.45 0.09
CA THR A 116 -1.30 -16.55 -1.06
C THR A 116 -0.64 -15.20 -0.75
N GLN A 117 0.16 -14.68 -1.68
CA GLN A 117 0.78 -13.36 -1.53
C GLN A 117 -0.29 -12.29 -1.36
N SER A 118 -0.09 -11.40 -0.39
CA SER A 118 -0.93 -10.21 -0.27
C SER A 118 -0.58 -9.22 -1.37
N ALA A 119 -1.47 -8.26 -1.53
CA ALA A 119 -1.28 -7.09 -2.36
C ALA A 119 -1.90 -5.90 -1.62
N ILE A 120 -1.50 -4.69 -2.03
CA ILE A 120 -2.12 -3.47 -1.54
C ILE A 120 -3.64 -3.46 -1.76
N LEU A 121 -4.38 -2.86 -0.83
CA LEU A 121 -5.84 -2.76 -0.93
C LEU A 121 -6.25 -1.76 -2.02
N GLY A 122 -5.48 -0.68 -2.16
CA GLY A 122 -5.79 0.45 -3.02
C GLY A 122 -6.99 1.28 -2.51
N PRO A 123 -7.27 2.43 -3.14
CA PRO A 123 -8.26 3.40 -2.65
C PRO A 123 -9.71 3.07 -3.06
N PHE A 124 -9.91 2.01 -3.84
CA PHE A 124 -11.21 1.71 -4.48
C PHE A 124 -12.01 0.61 -3.80
N PHE A 125 -11.58 0.13 -2.64
CA PHE A 125 -12.32 -0.85 -1.85
C PHE A 125 -13.59 -0.23 -1.22
N ARG A 126 -14.68 -1.01 -1.15
CA ARG A 126 -15.96 -0.60 -0.54
C ARG A 126 -16.50 -1.66 0.41
N HIS A 127 -16.75 -1.27 1.65
CA HIS A 127 -17.26 -2.16 2.69
C HIS A 127 -18.69 -2.66 2.43
N ASP A 128 -19.50 -1.93 1.66
CA ASP A 128 -20.92 -2.18 1.45
C ASP A 128 -21.22 -3.03 0.20
N ALA A 129 -20.20 -3.64 -0.42
CA ALA A 129 -20.41 -4.57 -1.53
C ALA A 129 -21.39 -5.71 -1.15
N PRO A 130 -22.33 -6.07 -2.05
CA PRO A 130 -23.40 -7.00 -1.73
C PRO A 130 -22.91 -8.45 -1.70
N LEU A 131 -23.47 -9.25 -0.79
CA LEU A 131 -23.33 -10.71 -0.82
C LEU A 131 -24.12 -11.28 -2.01
N ARG A 132 -23.46 -12.11 -2.81
CA ARG A 132 -23.96 -12.71 -4.05
C ARG A 132 -23.92 -14.23 -3.99
N GLN A 133 -24.71 -14.89 -4.83
CA GLN A 133 -24.69 -16.36 -4.91
C GLN A 133 -23.52 -16.84 -5.78
N MET A 134 -22.98 -18.01 -5.44
CA MET A 134 -21.90 -18.60 -6.23
C MET A 134 -22.35 -18.84 -7.67
N GLY A 135 -21.52 -18.45 -8.64
CA GLY A 135 -21.81 -18.51 -10.06
C GLY A 135 -22.56 -17.31 -10.64
N GLU A 136 -22.96 -16.33 -9.81
CA GLU A 136 -23.54 -15.07 -10.30
C GLU A 136 -22.50 -14.20 -11.03
N THR A 137 -23.01 -13.22 -11.79
CA THR A 137 -22.20 -12.16 -12.37
C THR A 137 -22.01 -11.02 -11.38
N ILE A 138 -20.82 -10.41 -11.39
CA ILE A 138 -20.58 -9.09 -10.77
C ILE A 138 -20.61 -7.97 -11.81
N SER A 139 -20.66 -8.27 -13.11
CA SER A 139 -20.77 -7.26 -14.18
C SER A 139 -22.25 -7.00 -14.51
N PHE A 140 -22.66 -5.75 -14.41
CA PHE A 140 -23.97 -5.21 -14.79
C PHE A 140 -23.77 -4.13 -15.86
N ASP A 141 -24.72 -4.01 -16.79
CA ASP A 141 -24.59 -3.13 -17.95
C ASP A 141 -23.24 -3.31 -18.69
N THR A 142 -22.86 -4.58 -18.87
CA THR A 142 -21.53 -4.97 -19.35
C THR A 142 -21.17 -4.25 -20.67
N PRO A 143 -20.04 -3.51 -20.70
CA PRO A 143 -19.59 -2.82 -21.91
C PRO A 143 -19.46 -3.77 -23.10
N ALA A 144 -19.78 -3.27 -24.30
CA ALA A 144 -19.76 -4.07 -25.52
C ALA A 144 -18.35 -4.57 -25.90
N ASP A 145 -17.30 -3.88 -25.44
CA ASP A 145 -15.90 -4.22 -25.64
C ASP A 145 -15.32 -5.13 -24.54
N ALA A 146 -16.12 -5.52 -23.54
CA ALA A 146 -15.67 -6.35 -22.43
C ALA A 146 -15.53 -7.83 -22.83
N GLU A 147 -14.47 -8.48 -22.36
CA GLU A 147 -14.30 -9.93 -22.41
C GLU A 147 -14.87 -10.55 -21.14
N VAL A 148 -16.09 -11.11 -21.21
CA VAL A 148 -16.71 -11.81 -20.07
C VAL A 148 -15.85 -13.00 -19.66
N THR A 149 -15.50 -13.06 -18.37
CA THR A 149 -14.54 -14.02 -17.82
C THR A 149 -15.16 -14.74 -16.63
N TYR A 150 -14.92 -16.04 -16.52
CA TYR A 150 -15.28 -16.82 -15.34
C TYR A 150 -14.07 -16.92 -14.40
N MET A 151 -14.13 -16.23 -13.27
CA MET A 151 -13.10 -16.26 -12.23
C MET A 151 -13.44 -17.35 -11.21
N HIS A 152 -12.52 -18.27 -10.95
CA HIS A 152 -12.78 -19.40 -10.06
C HIS A 152 -11.53 -19.92 -9.36
N GLY A 153 -11.74 -20.62 -8.23
CA GLY A 153 -10.66 -21.22 -7.46
C GLY A 153 -11.16 -22.00 -6.25
N VAL A 154 -10.25 -22.32 -5.35
CA VAL A 154 -10.52 -23.02 -4.07
C VAL A 154 -9.78 -22.31 -2.96
N VAL A 155 -10.49 -21.94 -1.89
CA VAL A 155 -9.89 -21.45 -0.65
C VAL A 155 -9.49 -22.64 0.20
N MET A 156 -8.21 -22.71 0.56
CA MET A 156 -7.64 -23.79 1.36
C MET A 156 -6.91 -23.22 2.56
N ASP A 157 -6.95 -23.97 3.66
CA ASP A 157 -6.14 -23.70 4.84
C ASP A 157 -4.66 -24.01 4.52
N ALA A 158 -3.76 -23.08 4.84
CA ALA A 158 -2.37 -23.15 4.42
C ALA A 158 -1.62 -24.34 5.06
N THR A 159 -1.98 -24.69 6.30
CA THR A 159 -1.34 -25.75 7.09
C THR A 159 -1.91 -27.12 6.75
N THR A 160 -3.23 -27.27 6.87
CA THR A 160 -3.94 -28.56 6.73
C THR A 160 -4.20 -28.93 5.28
N ARG A 161 -4.15 -27.95 4.36
CA ARG A 161 -4.51 -28.09 2.94
C ARG A 161 -5.95 -28.54 2.71
N LEU A 162 -6.82 -28.41 3.71
CA LEU A 162 -8.24 -28.71 3.59
C LEU A 162 -9.01 -27.50 3.07
N PRO A 163 -10.14 -27.70 2.36
CA PRO A 163 -10.98 -26.59 1.92
C PRO A 163 -11.58 -25.83 3.10
N VAL A 164 -11.68 -24.50 2.98
CA VAL A 164 -12.27 -23.63 4.01
C VAL A 164 -13.73 -23.36 3.69
N GLU A 165 -14.64 -23.82 4.55
CA GLU A 165 -16.08 -23.50 4.49
C GLU A 165 -16.33 -22.10 5.07
N ASN A 166 -17.28 -21.35 4.51
CA ASN A 166 -17.68 -20.02 4.94
C ASN A 166 -16.58 -18.95 4.85
N ALA A 167 -15.53 -19.15 4.05
CA ALA A 167 -14.59 -18.09 3.72
C ALA A 167 -15.31 -17.04 2.86
N GLU A 168 -15.19 -15.76 3.25
CA GLU A 168 -15.74 -14.65 2.50
C GLU A 168 -14.70 -14.13 1.49
N ILE A 169 -15.11 -13.98 0.23
CA ILE A 169 -14.30 -13.48 -0.87
C ILE A 169 -14.93 -12.17 -1.31
N ASP A 170 -14.26 -11.06 -1.02
CA ASP A 170 -14.65 -9.74 -1.49
C ASP A 170 -13.88 -9.44 -2.79
N ILE A 171 -14.60 -9.10 -3.85
CA ILE A 171 -14.01 -8.80 -5.16
C ILE A 171 -14.52 -7.47 -5.68
N TRP A 172 -13.61 -6.67 -6.22
CA TRP A 172 -13.88 -5.45 -6.96
C TRP A 172 -12.87 -5.29 -8.10
N GLN A 173 -13.28 -4.67 -9.20
CA GLN A 173 -12.39 -4.34 -10.32
C GLN A 173 -12.90 -3.14 -11.12
N ALA A 174 -12.01 -2.50 -11.88
CA ALA A 174 -12.38 -1.47 -12.84
C ALA A 174 -13.13 -2.04 -14.05
N SER A 175 -13.93 -1.20 -14.70
CA SER A 175 -14.57 -1.48 -15.99
C SER A 175 -13.57 -1.35 -17.16
N THR A 176 -14.00 -1.57 -18.41
CA THR A 176 -13.13 -1.48 -19.60
C THR A 176 -12.60 -0.07 -19.86
N ASN A 177 -13.27 0.95 -19.32
CA ASN A 177 -12.82 2.34 -19.35
C ASN A 177 -11.78 2.69 -18.25
N GLY A 178 -11.37 1.70 -17.44
CA GLY A 178 -10.39 1.88 -16.37
C GLY A 178 -10.95 2.55 -15.11
N LEU A 179 -12.26 2.76 -15.02
CA LEU A 179 -12.90 3.39 -13.86
C LEU A 179 -13.65 2.36 -13.03
N TYR A 180 -13.55 2.49 -11.70
CA TYR A 180 -14.45 1.83 -10.76
C TYR A 180 -15.80 2.56 -10.74
N GLU A 181 -16.89 1.88 -10.35
CA GLU A 181 -18.23 2.50 -10.35
C GLU A 181 -18.28 3.74 -9.45
N GLN A 182 -17.48 3.77 -8.38
CA GLN A 182 -17.42 4.94 -7.50
C GLN A 182 -16.86 6.22 -8.16
N GLN A 183 -16.20 6.08 -9.32
CA GLN A 183 -15.65 7.17 -10.13
C GLN A 183 -16.51 7.48 -11.36
N ASP A 184 -17.49 6.64 -11.69
CA ASP A 184 -18.23 6.70 -12.95
C ASP A 184 -19.74 6.52 -12.70
N ASP A 185 -20.45 7.64 -12.65
CA ASP A 185 -21.90 7.69 -12.41
C ASP A 185 -22.73 6.97 -13.50
N LYS A 186 -22.12 6.56 -14.62
CA LYS A 186 -22.79 5.77 -15.67
C LYS A 186 -22.83 4.29 -15.33
N GLN A 187 -22.01 3.83 -14.39
CA GLN A 187 -22.03 2.45 -13.94
C GLN A 187 -23.13 2.26 -12.89
N GLN A 188 -23.78 1.09 -12.91
CA GLN A 188 -24.74 0.71 -11.88
C GLN A 188 -24.05 0.68 -10.50
N GLU A 189 -24.78 1.04 -9.44
CA GLU A 189 -24.31 0.88 -8.05
C GLU A 189 -23.85 -0.57 -7.81
N HIS A 190 -22.66 -0.72 -7.22
CA HIS A 190 -21.97 -1.99 -7.02
C HIS A 190 -21.66 -2.80 -8.30
N ASN A 191 -21.56 -2.14 -9.45
CA ASN A 191 -21.03 -2.78 -10.66
C ASN A 191 -19.59 -3.27 -10.42
N LEU A 192 -19.30 -4.45 -10.94
CA LEU A 192 -18.01 -5.14 -10.81
C LEU A 192 -17.56 -5.34 -9.36
N ARG A 193 -18.52 -5.41 -8.42
CA ARG A 193 -18.31 -5.73 -7.01
C ARG A 193 -19.17 -6.87 -6.52
N GLY A 194 -18.66 -7.66 -5.59
CA GLY A 194 -19.45 -8.67 -4.89
C GLY A 194 -18.69 -9.36 -3.78
N LYS A 195 -19.46 -9.89 -2.83
CA LYS A 195 -18.97 -10.82 -1.81
C LYS A 195 -19.53 -12.19 -2.07
N PHE A 196 -18.70 -13.21 -1.88
CA PHE A 196 -19.10 -14.62 -2.02
C PHE A 196 -18.69 -15.40 -0.77
N ARG A 197 -19.42 -16.46 -0.43
CA ARG A 197 -19.06 -17.37 0.65
C ARG A 197 -18.86 -18.79 0.15
N THR A 198 -17.72 -19.39 0.46
CA THR A 198 -17.40 -20.75 0.05
C THR A 198 -18.27 -21.79 0.76
N GLY A 199 -18.59 -22.88 0.05
CA GLY A 199 -19.19 -24.07 0.65
C GLY A 199 -18.14 -24.99 1.28
N LYS A 200 -18.56 -26.21 1.67
CA LYS A 200 -17.69 -27.23 2.27
C LYS A 200 -16.52 -27.67 1.39
N ASP A 201 -16.63 -27.49 0.08
CA ASP A 201 -15.58 -27.81 -0.87
C ASP A 201 -14.59 -26.65 -1.09
N GLY A 202 -14.77 -25.53 -0.38
CA GLY A 202 -13.93 -24.34 -0.44
C GLY A 202 -13.96 -23.63 -1.79
N LYS A 203 -14.79 -24.07 -2.74
CA LYS A 203 -14.77 -23.55 -4.10
C LYS A 203 -15.42 -22.17 -4.15
N TYR A 204 -14.90 -21.36 -5.06
CA TYR A 204 -15.57 -20.15 -5.51
C TYR A 204 -15.58 -20.04 -7.03
N GLY A 205 -16.55 -19.30 -7.54
CA GLY A 205 -16.73 -19.06 -8.96
C GLY A 205 -17.75 -17.96 -9.19
N PHE A 206 -17.46 -17.02 -10.07
CA PHE A 206 -18.37 -15.94 -10.48
C PHE A 206 -17.97 -15.42 -11.87
N TYR A 207 -18.93 -14.81 -12.57
CA TYR A 207 -18.66 -14.14 -13.84
C TYR A 207 -18.27 -12.68 -13.59
N CYS A 208 -17.21 -12.23 -14.24
CA CYS A 208 -16.77 -10.84 -14.27
C CYS A 208 -16.35 -10.48 -15.71
N ILE A 209 -15.55 -9.43 -15.86
CA ILE A 209 -14.88 -9.10 -17.12
C ILE A 209 -13.37 -9.23 -16.93
N ARG A 210 -12.63 -9.49 -18.01
CA ARG A 210 -11.18 -9.49 -17.98
C ARG A 210 -10.66 -8.11 -17.56
N PRO A 211 -9.84 -8.01 -16.48
CA PRO A 211 -9.27 -6.73 -16.09
C PRO A 211 -8.38 -6.14 -17.19
N THR A 212 -8.44 -4.82 -17.34
CA THR A 212 -7.59 -4.05 -18.25
C THR A 212 -6.69 -3.11 -17.44
N PRO A 213 -5.49 -2.75 -17.94
CA PRO A 213 -4.68 -1.71 -17.29
C PRO A 213 -5.43 -0.37 -17.28
N TYR A 214 -5.30 0.38 -16.20
CA TYR A 214 -5.86 1.72 -16.06
C TYR A 214 -4.89 2.63 -15.32
N PRO A 215 -4.90 3.94 -15.63
CA PRO A 215 -4.04 4.90 -14.93
C PRO A 215 -4.56 5.14 -13.50
N VAL A 216 -3.65 5.50 -12.60
CA VAL A 216 -4.01 6.09 -11.32
C VAL A 216 -4.64 7.46 -11.58
N PRO A 217 -5.63 7.94 -10.77
CA PRO A 217 -6.13 9.30 -10.89
C PRO A 217 -4.99 10.33 -10.85
N ASP A 218 -4.92 11.18 -11.89
CA ASP A 218 -3.84 12.15 -12.11
C ASP A 218 -4.27 13.61 -11.85
N ASP A 219 -5.55 13.83 -11.51
CA ASP A 219 -6.16 15.15 -11.29
C ASP A 219 -5.88 15.75 -9.89
N GLY A 220 -5.03 15.09 -9.10
CA GLY A 220 -4.74 15.44 -7.71
C GLY A 220 -3.25 15.55 -7.39
N PRO A 221 -2.90 15.90 -6.13
CA PRO A 221 -1.53 15.93 -5.63
C PRO A 221 -0.68 14.69 -5.97
N ALA A 222 -1.26 13.49 -6.00
CA ALA A 222 -0.52 12.28 -6.36
C ALA A 222 -0.15 12.25 -7.85
N GLY A 223 -1.06 12.68 -8.73
CA GLY A 223 -0.78 12.88 -10.15
C GLY A 223 0.30 13.93 -10.39
N GLU A 224 0.18 15.08 -9.72
CA GLU A 224 1.21 16.14 -9.77
C GLU A 224 2.59 15.61 -9.36
N LEU A 225 2.65 14.77 -8.32
CA LEU A 225 3.91 14.14 -7.89
C LEU A 225 4.44 13.13 -8.91
N LEU A 226 3.58 12.33 -9.56
CA LEU A 226 3.99 11.44 -10.65
C LEU A 226 4.60 12.23 -11.80
N ASP A 227 3.96 13.30 -12.23
CA ASP A 227 4.45 14.19 -13.29
C ASP A 227 5.81 14.80 -12.93
N MET A 228 5.95 15.32 -11.69
CA MET A 228 7.21 15.88 -11.21
C MET A 228 8.34 14.84 -11.15
N LEU A 229 8.02 13.56 -11.00
CA LEU A 229 8.96 12.45 -10.99
C LEU A 229 9.17 11.81 -12.37
N ASP A 230 8.57 12.36 -13.44
CA ASP A 230 8.61 11.82 -14.80
C ASP A 230 8.08 10.36 -14.87
N ARG A 231 6.94 10.12 -14.22
CA ARG A 231 6.27 8.82 -14.10
C ARG A 231 4.83 8.85 -14.61
N HIS A 232 4.28 7.66 -14.87
CA HIS A 232 2.89 7.40 -15.28
C HIS A 232 2.27 6.31 -14.42
#